data_AF-A0A5S3WH31-F1
#
_entry.id   AF-A0A5S3WH31-F1
#
_cell.length_a   1.000
_cell.length_b   1.000
_cell.length_c   1.000
_cell.angle_alpha   90.00
_cell.angle_beta   90.00
_cell.angle_gamma   90.00
#
_symmetry.space_group_name_H-M   'P 1'
#
loop_
_entity.id
_entity.type
_entity.pdbx_description
1 polymer ?
#
loop_
_entity_poly.entity_id
_entity_poly.type
_entity_poly.pdbx_seq_one_letter_code
_entity_poly.pdbx_strand_id
1 'polypeptide(L)'
;MRLSRKAWNNVVIFSMLIMIFFLNGIHQKMNPSNEETGSMPLFEQQSFVLALGFPGYKIERIGTSWRLSADAEATWQAPPATLDALVTRWQESELALTDSPGLPASAALSVAQFWLASSELPVSYQLYRQQQRYYLFARQSQRWFSLSKTQAQQLFAPIELK
;
A
#
# COMPACT_ATOMS: atom_id res chain seq x y z
N MET A 1 -42.21 -1.85 -37.86
CA MET A 1 -42.66 -1.25 -36.58
C MET A 1 -41.75 -0.08 -36.24
N ARG A 2 -42.21 1.18 -36.39
CA ARG A 2 -41.41 2.37 -36.06
C ARG A 2 -41.59 2.64 -34.56
N LEU A 3 -40.52 2.52 -33.78
CA LEU A 3 -40.54 2.88 -32.37
C LEU A 3 -40.89 4.37 -32.22
N SER A 4 -41.84 4.68 -31.35
CA SER A 4 -42.19 6.06 -30.98
C SER A 4 -40.95 6.78 -30.44
N ARG A 5 -40.81 8.09 -30.69
CA ARG A 5 -39.71 8.92 -30.17
C ARG A 5 -39.47 8.73 -28.66
N LYS A 6 -40.53 8.48 -27.90
CA LYS A 6 -40.47 8.19 -26.45
C LYS A 6 -39.79 6.85 -26.14
N ALA A 7 -40.06 5.81 -26.93
CA ALA A 7 -39.42 4.50 -26.76
C ALA A 7 -37.94 4.55 -27.15
N TRP A 8 -37.59 5.35 -28.17
CA TRP A 8 -36.19 5.49 -28.61
C TRP A 8 -35.31 6.20 -27.57
N ASN A 9 -35.82 7.26 -26.93
CA ASN A 9 -35.09 7.94 -25.85
C ASN A 9 -34.77 7.00 -24.68
N ASN A 10 -35.74 6.16 -24.30
CA ASN A 10 -35.52 5.17 -23.25
C ASN A 10 -34.45 4.15 -23.67
N VAL A 11 -34.45 3.69 -24.92
CA VAL A 11 -33.43 2.76 -25.45
C VAL A 11 -32.03 3.38 -25.41
N VAL A 12 -31.89 4.65 -25.77
CA VAL A 12 -30.60 5.35 -25.73
C VAL A 12 -30.11 5.48 -24.28
N ILE A 13 -30.98 5.89 -23.36
CA ILE A 13 -30.64 6.01 -21.93
C ILE A 13 -30.23 4.66 -21.35
N PHE A 14 -31.01 3.59 -21.60
CA PHE A 14 -30.68 2.25 -21.12
C PHE A 14 -29.36 1.73 -21.70
N SER A 15 -29.10 1.99 -22.99
CA SER A 15 -27.83 1.63 -23.63
C SER A 15 -26.63 2.36 -23.01
N MET A 16 -26.79 3.65 -22.71
CA MET A 16 -25.72 4.45 -22.12
C MET A 16 -25.41 4.02 -20.67
N LEU A 17 -26.44 3.69 -19.88
CA LEU A 17 -26.27 3.15 -18.52
C LEU A 17 -25.58 1.78 -18.52
N ILE A 18 -25.97 0.88 -19.44
CA ILE A 18 -25.30 -0.42 -19.60
C ILE A 18 -23.85 -0.19 -20.01
N MET A 19 -23.56 0.71 -20.96
CA MET A 19 -22.19 1.00 -21.38
C MET A 19 -21.32 1.54 -20.25
N ILE A 20 -21.83 2.47 -19.43
CA ILE A 20 -21.12 3.00 -18.25
C ILE A 20 -20.88 1.87 -17.23
N PHE A 21 -21.88 1.03 -16.96
CA PHE A 21 -21.74 -0.12 -16.07
C PHE A 21 -20.73 -1.15 -16.60
N PHE A 22 -20.66 -1.38 -17.91
CA PHE A 22 -19.68 -2.27 -18.52
C PHE A 22 -18.27 -1.67 -18.45
N LEU A 23 -18.08 -0.40 -18.79
CA LEU A 23 -16.77 0.26 -18.70
C LEU A 23 -16.24 0.31 -17.26
N ASN A 24 -17.11 0.62 -16.29
CA ASN A 24 -16.71 0.72 -14.89
C ASN A 24 -16.66 -0.66 -14.19
N GLY A 25 -17.58 -1.57 -14.52
CA GLY A 25 -17.71 -2.88 -13.91
C GLY A 25 -16.75 -3.94 -14.47
N ILE A 26 -16.35 -3.84 -15.75
CA ILE A 26 -15.29 -4.70 -16.31
C ILE A 26 -13.94 -4.34 -15.70
N HIS A 27 -13.68 -3.07 -15.42
CA HIS A 27 -12.45 -2.64 -14.75
C HIS A 27 -12.28 -3.28 -13.36
N GLN A 28 -13.37 -3.60 -12.67
CA GLN A 28 -13.33 -4.25 -11.34
C GLN A 28 -13.02 -5.75 -11.40
N LYS A 29 -13.23 -6.43 -12.55
CA LYS A 29 -13.08 -7.89 -12.69
C LYS A 29 -11.95 -8.32 -13.62
N MET A 30 -11.25 -7.40 -14.27
CA MET A 30 -10.07 -7.68 -15.10
C MET A 30 -8.74 -7.60 -14.35
N ASN A 31 -8.74 -7.71 -13.01
CA ASN A 31 -7.56 -8.26 -12.34
C ASN A 31 -7.85 -9.74 -12.12
N PRO A 32 -7.40 -10.64 -13.03
CA PRO A 32 -7.67 -12.06 -12.88
C PRO A 32 -7.18 -12.49 -11.51
N SER A 33 -8.10 -13.02 -10.70
CA SER A 33 -7.82 -13.82 -9.52
C SER A 33 -7.24 -15.17 -9.98
N ASN A 34 -6.09 -15.12 -10.63
CA ASN A 34 -5.20 -16.26 -10.72
C ASN A 34 -4.35 -16.17 -9.48
N GLU A 35 -4.67 -16.99 -8.48
CA GLU A 35 -3.71 -17.58 -7.54
C GLU A 35 -2.34 -16.88 -7.51
N GLU A 36 -2.25 -15.68 -6.94
CA GLU A 36 -0.97 -14.99 -6.79
C GLU A 36 -0.24 -15.62 -5.59
N THR A 37 0.11 -16.90 -5.70
CA THR A 37 1.19 -17.51 -4.90
C THR A 37 2.50 -17.02 -5.51
N GLY A 38 2.72 -15.71 -5.44
CA GLY A 38 3.82 -15.00 -6.09
C GLY A 38 4.33 -13.89 -5.18
N SER A 39 5.65 -13.73 -5.15
CA SER A 39 6.28 -12.57 -4.54
C SER A 39 5.96 -11.35 -5.40
N MET A 40 5.42 -10.28 -4.81
CA MET A 40 5.07 -9.06 -5.53
C MET A 40 5.78 -7.86 -4.91
N PRO A 41 6.32 -6.93 -5.72
CA PRO A 41 6.94 -5.71 -5.21
C PRO A 41 5.93 -4.84 -4.45
N LEU A 42 6.39 -4.19 -3.39
CA LEU A 42 5.58 -3.26 -2.61
C LEU A 42 5.34 -1.92 -3.33
N PHE A 43 6.30 -1.51 -4.16
CA PHE A 43 6.24 -0.25 -4.92
C PHE A 43 6.21 -0.52 -6.41
N GLU A 44 5.60 0.39 -7.16
CA GLU A 44 5.71 0.39 -8.61
C GLU A 44 7.16 0.65 -9.03
N GLN A 45 7.56 0.03 -10.14
CA GLN A 45 8.87 0.28 -10.75
C GLN A 45 9.02 1.79 -10.99
N GLN A 46 10.12 2.37 -10.49
CA GLN A 46 10.46 3.80 -10.61
C GLN A 46 9.74 4.75 -9.63
N SER A 47 9.14 4.25 -8.54
CA SER A 47 8.61 5.10 -7.47
C SER A 47 9.73 5.87 -6.74
N PHE A 48 9.68 7.21 -6.77
CA PHE A 48 10.65 8.04 -6.06
C PHE A 48 10.12 8.48 -4.69
N VAL A 49 10.73 7.96 -3.62
CA VAL A 49 10.34 8.29 -2.24
C VAL A 49 10.95 9.63 -1.81
N LEU A 50 10.11 10.53 -1.33
CA LEU A 50 10.51 11.83 -0.76
C LEU A 50 10.59 11.80 0.76
N ALA A 51 9.65 11.07 1.39
CA ALA A 51 9.62 10.90 2.83
C ALA A 51 9.00 9.56 3.23
N LEU A 52 9.40 9.06 4.39
CA LEU A 52 8.88 7.89 5.07
C LEU A 52 8.51 8.27 6.51
N GLY A 53 7.29 8.01 6.92
CA GLY A 53 6.77 8.26 8.26
C GLY A 53 6.39 6.97 8.98
N PHE A 54 6.69 6.92 10.27
CA PHE A 54 6.14 5.98 11.24
C PHE A 54 5.52 6.76 12.39
N PRO A 55 4.70 6.16 13.27
CA PRO A 55 4.25 6.83 14.48
C PRO A 55 5.45 7.37 15.28
N GLY A 56 5.52 8.68 15.46
CA GLY A 56 6.59 9.37 16.19
C GLY A 56 7.90 9.60 15.42
N TYR A 57 7.99 9.19 14.14
CA TYR A 57 9.21 9.33 13.33
C TYR A 57 8.90 9.82 11.92
N LYS A 58 9.72 10.73 11.42
CA LYS A 58 9.68 11.21 10.03
C LYS A 58 11.07 11.20 9.42
N ILE A 59 11.23 10.48 8.33
CA ILE A 59 12.47 10.37 7.55
C ILE A 59 12.24 11.14 6.24
N GLU A 60 13.06 12.15 5.99
CA GLU A 60 12.91 13.03 4.83
C GLU A 60 14.21 13.10 4.03
N ARG A 61 14.08 13.16 2.69
CA ARG A 61 15.24 13.36 1.83
C ARG A 61 15.60 14.85 1.78
N ILE A 62 16.87 15.16 2.02
CA ILE A 62 17.45 16.51 1.97
C ILE A 62 18.68 16.43 1.05
N GLY A 63 18.52 16.95 -0.17
CA GLY A 63 19.51 16.76 -1.22
C GLY A 63 19.64 15.27 -1.57
N THR A 64 20.82 14.70 -1.32
CA THR A 64 21.14 13.28 -1.55
C THR A 64 21.13 12.43 -0.27
N SER A 65 20.87 13.03 0.89
CA SER A 65 20.89 12.36 2.20
C SER A 65 19.49 12.22 2.78
N TRP A 66 19.31 11.23 3.67
CA TRP A 66 18.13 11.13 4.52
C TRP A 66 18.38 11.75 5.88
N ARG A 67 17.37 12.40 6.44
CA ARG A 67 17.37 12.93 7.80
C ARG A 67 16.18 12.36 8.58
N LEU A 68 16.45 11.89 9.80
CA LEU A 68 15.43 11.49 10.76
C LEU A 68 15.05 12.69 11.65
N SER A 69 13.75 12.92 11.76
CA SER A 69 13.12 13.75 12.78
C SER A 69 12.25 12.85 13.63
N ALA A 70 12.27 13.02 14.95
CA ALA A 70 11.54 12.17 15.87
C ALA A 70 10.88 13.00 16.98
N ASP A 71 9.78 12.50 17.53
CA ASP A 71 9.10 13.12 18.65
C ASP A 71 9.94 13.03 19.94
N ALA A 72 9.63 13.84 20.95
CA ALA A 72 10.44 13.94 22.17
C ALA A 72 10.60 12.61 22.95
N GLU A 73 9.62 11.72 22.86
CA GLU A 73 9.60 10.42 23.54
C GLU A 73 10.22 9.29 22.69
N ALA A 74 10.64 9.60 21.47
CA ALA A 74 11.15 8.63 20.53
C ALA A 74 12.60 8.23 20.86
N THR A 75 12.86 6.92 20.93
CA THR A 75 14.16 6.36 21.35
C THR A 75 15.00 5.85 20.19
N TRP A 76 14.39 5.57 19.03
CA TRP A 76 15.12 5.06 17.87
C TRP A 76 15.91 6.18 17.19
N GLN A 77 17.20 5.92 16.95
CA GLN A 77 18.09 6.78 16.21
C GLN A 77 18.80 5.97 15.14
N ALA A 78 19.02 6.56 13.98
CA ALA A 78 19.70 5.92 12.87
C ALA A 78 20.53 6.93 12.09
N PRO A 79 21.79 6.60 11.73
CA PRO A 79 22.59 7.45 10.86
C PRO A 79 22.04 7.45 9.43
N PRO A 80 22.36 8.46 8.60
CA PRO A 80 21.84 8.59 7.24
C PRO A 80 21.98 7.33 6.37
N ALA A 81 23.10 6.59 6.49
CA ALA A 81 23.30 5.35 5.74
C ALA A 81 22.30 4.24 6.11
N THR A 82 21.89 4.15 7.38
CA THR A 82 20.87 3.20 7.83
C THR A 82 19.48 3.61 7.35
N LEU A 83 19.20 4.90 7.31
CA LEU A 83 17.95 5.44 6.76
C LEU A 83 17.84 5.15 5.26
N ASP A 84 18.94 5.34 4.52
CA ASP A 84 19.00 5.01 3.09
C ASP A 84 18.73 3.52 2.84
N ALA A 85 19.43 2.64 3.56
CA ALA A 85 19.21 1.20 3.48
C ALA A 85 17.77 0.79 3.83
N LEU A 86 17.13 1.48 4.79
CA LEU A 86 15.74 1.24 5.14
C LEU A 86 14.79 1.60 3.99
N VAL A 87 14.95 2.78 3.39
CA VAL A 87 14.09 3.22 2.28
C VAL A 87 14.31 2.32 1.05
N THR A 88 15.56 2.04 0.71
CA THR A 88 15.92 1.12 -0.39
C THR A 88 15.30 -0.26 -0.18
N ARG A 89 15.38 -0.80 1.05
CA ARG A 89 14.76 -2.09 1.36
C ARG A 89 13.25 -2.08 1.16
N TRP A 90 12.56 -1.01 1.52
CA TRP A 90 11.13 -0.87 1.23
C TRP A 90 10.84 -0.87 -0.27
N GLN A 91 11.59 -0.09 -1.04
CA GLN A 91 11.42 0.02 -2.50
C GLN A 91 11.71 -1.29 -3.24
N GLU A 92 12.71 -2.05 -2.78
CA GLU A 92 13.13 -3.33 -3.38
C GLU A 92 12.41 -4.54 -2.78
N SER A 93 11.59 -4.36 -1.74
CA SER A 93 10.92 -5.46 -1.07
C SER A 93 9.86 -6.07 -1.96
N GLU A 94 9.96 -7.38 -2.15
CA GLU A 94 8.91 -8.22 -2.70
C GLU A 94 8.39 -9.15 -1.61
N LEU A 95 7.06 -9.21 -1.47
CA LEU A 95 6.41 -10.03 -0.44
C LEU A 95 5.38 -10.96 -1.07
N ALA A 96 5.22 -12.14 -0.48
CA ALA A 96 4.21 -13.09 -0.90
C ALA A 96 2.81 -12.58 -0.55
N LEU A 97 1.93 -12.55 -1.55
CA LEU A 97 0.52 -12.26 -1.35
C LEU A 97 -0.14 -13.34 -0.50
N THR A 98 -1.18 -12.93 0.22
CA THR A 98 -1.96 -13.81 1.09
C THR A 98 -3.39 -13.31 1.17
N ASP A 99 -4.30 -14.20 1.54
CA ASP A 99 -5.68 -13.82 1.81
C ASP A 99 -5.78 -12.90 3.04
N SER A 100 -6.87 -12.14 3.11
CA SER A 100 -7.15 -11.29 4.27
C SER A 100 -7.21 -12.12 5.55
N PRO A 101 -6.41 -11.81 6.59
CA PRO A 101 -6.43 -12.54 7.87
C PRO A 101 -7.66 -12.21 8.73
N GLY A 102 -8.59 -11.38 8.24
CA GLY A 102 -9.80 -10.99 8.98
C GLY A 102 -9.53 -10.07 10.18
N LEU A 103 -8.40 -9.35 10.18
CA LEU A 103 -8.01 -8.46 11.28
C LEU A 103 -8.67 -7.09 11.14
N PRO A 104 -9.22 -6.52 12.24
CA PRO A 104 -9.79 -5.18 12.21
C PRO A 104 -8.69 -4.11 12.13
N ALA A 105 -9.01 -2.94 11.57
CA ALA A 105 -8.04 -1.84 11.42
C ALA A 105 -7.42 -1.37 12.75
N SER A 106 -8.15 -1.50 13.86
CA SER A 106 -7.66 -1.17 15.21
C SER A 106 -6.59 -2.12 15.74
N ALA A 107 -6.40 -3.30 15.12
CA ALA A 107 -5.37 -4.26 15.49
C ALA A 107 -4.01 -4.00 14.81
N ALA A 108 -3.88 -2.90 14.05
CA ALA A 108 -2.61 -2.53 13.43
C ALA A 108 -1.57 -2.23 14.51
N LEU A 109 -0.41 -2.90 14.43
CA LEU A 109 0.72 -2.69 15.32
C LEU A 109 1.41 -1.35 15.05
N SER A 110 1.52 -1.00 13.77
CA SER A 110 2.14 0.24 13.31
C SER A 110 1.76 0.52 11.86
N VAL A 111 2.07 1.73 11.40
CA VAL A 111 1.83 2.19 10.04
C VAL A 111 3.10 2.80 9.47
N ALA A 112 3.42 2.46 8.23
CA ALA A 112 4.42 3.14 7.43
C ALA A 112 3.70 3.99 6.37
N GLN A 113 4.05 5.26 6.28
CA GLN A 113 3.50 6.19 5.29
C GLN A 113 4.61 6.70 4.38
N PHE A 114 4.41 6.62 3.07
CA PHE A 114 5.37 7.06 2.07
C PHE A 114 4.79 8.22 1.27
N TRP A 115 5.53 9.32 1.20
CA TRP A 115 5.26 10.40 0.28
C TRP A 115 6.12 10.19 -0.96
N LEU A 116 5.46 10.03 -2.10
CA LEU A 116 6.10 9.78 -3.40
C LEU A 116 6.06 11.03 -4.25
N ALA A 117 7.05 11.23 -5.13
CA ALA A 117 7.02 12.34 -6.09
C ALA A 117 5.90 12.22 -7.13
N SER A 118 5.38 11.00 -7.35
CA SER A 118 4.31 10.71 -8.31
C SER A 118 2.89 10.93 -7.74
N SER A 119 2.73 11.20 -6.44
CA SER A 119 1.42 11.29 -5.81
C SER A 119 1.36 12.32 -4.68
N GLU A 120 0.26 13.07 -4.61
CA GLU A 120 0.01 14.01 -3.51
C GLU A 120 -0.42 13.31 -2.22
N LEU A 121 -1.02 12.12 -2.32
CA LEU A 121 -1.49 11.37 -1.17
C LEU A 121 -0.47 10.32 -0.74
N PRO A 122 -0.22 10.14 0.58
CA PRO A 122 0.73 9.15 1.03
C PRO A 122 0.26 7.72 0.76
N VAL A 123 1.19 6.87 0.35
CA VAL A 123 1.00 5.41 0.34
C VAL A 123 1.10 4.93 1.77
N SER A 124 0.18 4.07 2.21
CA SER A 124 0.13 3.58 3.58
C SER A 124 0.19 2.06 3.62
N TYR A 125 1.13 1.54 4.42
CA TYR A 125 1.25 0.12 4.75
C TYR A 125 1.03 -0.07 6.23
N GLN A 126 0.12 -0.97 6.60
CA GLN A 126 -0.21 -1.25 7.99
C GLN A 126 0.32 -2.62 8.38
N LEU A 127 1.09 -2.68 9.46
CA LEU A 127 1.62 -3.93 10.00
C LEU A 127 0.64 -4.53 10.99
N TYR A 128 0.40 -5.83 10.86
CA TYR A 128 -0.42 -6.62 11.76
C TYR A 128 0.34 -7.86 12.22
N ARG A 129 -0.11 -8.43 13.33
CA ARG A 129 0.37 -9.73 13.83
C ARG A 129 -0.82 -10.58 14.25
N GLN A 130 -0.81 -11.84 13.84
CA GLN A 130 -1.76 -12.85 14.29
C GLN A 130 -0.98 -14.12 14.62
N GLN A 131 -1.13 -14.61 15.85
CA GLN A 131 -0.34 -15.73 16.37
C GLN A 131 1.18 -15.49 16.22
N GLN A 132 1.87 -16.27 15.38
CA GLN A 132 3.31 -16.19 15.13
C GLN A 132 3.65 -15.63 13.74
N ARG A 133 2.67 -15.08 13.01
CA ARG A 133 2.85 -14.56 11.65
C ARG A 133 2.55 -13.06 11.58
N TYR A 134 3.29 -12.38 10.72
CA TYR A 134 3.09 -10.95 10.44
C TYR A 134 2.43 -10.79 9.08
N TYR A 135 1.61 -9.75 9.01
CA TYR A 135 0.85 -9.39 7.82
C TYR A 135 1.04 -7.91 7.52
N LEU A 136 1.17 -7.56 6.26
CA LEU A 136 1.25 -6.18 5.80
C LEU A 136 0.03 -5.92 4.93
N PHE A 137 -0.72 -4.89 5.25
CA PHE A 137 -1.82 -4.44 4.43
C PHE A 137 -1.42 -3.18 3.66
N ALA A 138 -1.44 -3.26 2.32
CA ALA A 138 -1.22 -2.11 1.46
C ALA A 138 -2.56 -1.40 1.20
N ARG A 139 -2.73 -0.21 1.78
CA ARG A 139 -4.03 0.48 1.81
C ARG A 139 -4.48 0.97 0.43
N GLN A 140 -3.58 1.28 -0.48
CA GLN A 140 -3.94 1.77 -1.82
C GLN A 140 -4.43 0.65 -2.73
N SER A 141 -3.70 -0.48 -2.76
CA SER A 141 -4.06 -1.65 -3.59
C SER A 141 -5.06 -2.59 -2.92
N GLN A 142 -5.37 -2.38 -1.63
CA GLN A 142 -6.23 -3.26 -0.82
C GLN A 142 -5.72 -4.72 -0.78
N ARG A 143 -4.40 -4.90 -0.81
CA ARG A 143 -3.74 -6.22 -0.82
C ARG A 143 -3.12 -6.56 0.54
N TRP A 144 -3.10 -7.85 0.84
CA TRP A 144 -2.47 -8.42 2.02
C TRP A 144 -1.23 -9.21 1.62
N PHE A 145 -0.17 -9.02 2.40
CA PHE A 145 1.09 -9.72 2.24
C PHE A 145 1.44 -10.45 3.53
N SER A 146 2.08 -11.61 3.40
CA SER A 146 2.62 -12.33 4.54
C SER A 146 4.12 -12.06 4.71
N LEU A 147 4.56 -11.93 5.95
CA LEU A 147 5.94 -11.61 6.29
C LEU A 147 6.46 -12.55 7.36
N SER A 148 7.74 -12.91 7.24
CA SER A 148 8.50 -13.41 8.37
C SER A 148 8.72 -12.30 9.40
N LYS A 149 9.01 -12.69 10.66
CA LYS A 149 9.39 -11.73 11.71
C LYS A 149 10.60 -10.88 11.29
N THR A 150 11.57 -11.50 10.63
CA THR A 150 12.77 -10.80 10.13
C THR A 150 12.40 -9.72 9.13
N GLN A 151 11.58 -10.04 8.11
CA GLN A 151 11.12 -9.04 7.13
C GLN A 151 10.33 -7.91 7.79
N ALA A 152 9.41 -8.25 8.71
CA ALA A 152 8.63 -7.26 9.43
C ALA A 152 9.53 -6.31 10.25
N GLN A 153 10.53 -6.83 10.99
CA GLN A 153 11.46 -6.02 11.78
C GLN A 153 12.37 -5.17 10.88
N GLN A 154 12.75 -5.70 9.72
CA GLN A 154 13.61 -5.01 8.76
C GLN A 154 12.91 -3.83 8.07
N LEU A 155 11.60 -3.94 7.82
CA LEU A 155 10.77 -2.90 7.20
C LEU A 155 10.27 -1.90 8.26
N PHE A 156 9.92 -2.37 9.44
CA PHE A 156 9.49 -1.52 10.55
C PHE A 156 10.61 -1.37 11.60
N ALA A 157 11.79 -0.93 11.15
CA ALA A 157 12.98 -0.80 12.00
C ALA A 157 12.79 0.03 13.30
N PRO A 158 11.98 1.11 13.33
CA PRO A 158 11.83 1.92 14.55
C PRO A 158 11.00 1.27 15.67
N ILE A 159 10.27 0.17 15.40
CA ILE A 159 9.47 -0.53 16.40
C ILE A 159 10.11 -1.86 16.76
N GLU A 160 10.02 -2.25 18.03
CA GLU A 160 10.47 -3.57 18.48
C GLU A 160 9.34 -4.59 18.36
N LEU A 161 9.50 -5.58 17.46
CA LEU A 161 8.53 -6.65 17.30
C LEU A 161 8.80 -7.81 18.27
N LYS A 162 7.86 -8.02 19.18
CA LYS A 162 7.85 -9.19 20.09
C LYS A 162 7.47 -10.46 19.37
#